data_AF-A0A0R0LZV1-F1
#
_entry.id   AF-A0A0R0LZV1-F1
#
_cell.length_a   1.000
_cell.length_b   1.000
_cell.length_c   1.000
_cell.angle_alpha   90.00
_cell.angle_beta   90.00
_cell.angle_gamma   90.00
#
_symmetry.space_group_name_H-M   'P 1'
#
loop_
_entity.id
_entity.type
_entity.pdbx_description
1 polymer ?
#
loop_
_entity_poly.entity_id
_entity_poly.type
_entity_poly.pdbx_seq_one_letter_code
_entity_poly.pdbx_strand_id
1 'polypeptide(L)' 'MVSAFSKALEPAQKNYATTDKELIAIVKSVDHFRHYLLSKKFLLRTDHRALTSLYTCKKTTTRMLRWDLRLQE' A
#
# COMPACT_ATOMS: atom_id res chain seq x y z
N MET A 1 21.74 -4.02 3.33
CA MET A 1 21.39 -2.59 3.31
C MET A 1 19.94 -2.47 3.74
N VAL A 2 19.67 -1.70 4.80
CA VAL A 2 18.31 -1.47 5.31
C VAL A 2 17.97 -0.01 5.00
N SER A 3 16.85 0.23 4.32
CA SER A 3 16.36 1.57 3.94
C SER A 3 14.97 1.79 4.50
N ALA A 4 14.74 2.95 5.10
CA ALA A 4 13.45 3.35 5.65
C ALA A 4 12.82 4.46 4.80
N PHE A 5 11.50 4.46 4.69
CA PHE A 5 10.73 5.49 4.01
C PHE A 5 9.58 5.97 4.90
N SER A 6 9.46 7.29 5.06
CA SER A 6 8.40 7.94 5.82
C SER A 6 7.87 9.11 5.02
N LYS A 7 6.54 9.23 4.91
CA LYS A 7 5.89 10.35 4.20
C LYS A 7 4.63 10.79 4.92
N ALA A 8 4.47 12.11 5.08
CA ALA A 8 3.28 12.69 5.68
C ALA A 8 2.04 12.47 4.80
N LEU A 9 0.88 12.30 5.46
CA LEU A 9 -0.42 12.25 4.82
C LEU A 9 -0.87 13.65 4.43
N GLU A 10 -1.42 13.78 3.23
CA GLU A 10 -2.02 15.02 2.77
C GLU A 10 -3.29 15.35 3.57
N PRO A 11 -3.67 16.62 3.72
CA PRO A 11 -4.86 17.01 4.49
C PRO A 11 -6.13 16.27 4.02
N ALA A 12 -6.28 16.03 2.72
CA ALA A 12 -7.39 15.24 2.18
C ALA A 12 -7.35 13.75 2.62
N GLN A 13 -6.16 13.18 2.76
CA GLN A 13 -5.94 11.78 3.15
C GLN A 13 -6.08 11.59 4.67
N LYS A 14 -5.93 12.66 5.47
CA LYS A 14 -6.14 12.61 6.93
C LYS A 14 -7.57 12.27 7.31
N ASN A 15 -8.54 12.58 6.46
CA ASN A 15 -9.95 12.27 6.69
C ASN A 15 -10.34 10.84 6.27
N TYR A 16 -9.43 10.06 5.69
CA TYR A 16 -9.75 8.70 5.27
C TYR A 16 -9.81 7.72 6.45
N ALA A 17 -10.47 6.58 6.22
CA ALA A 17 -10.47 5.47 7.15
C ALA A 17 -9.02 4.98 7.39
N THR A 18 -8.77 4.43 8.58
CA THR A 18 -7.45 3.90 8.96
C THR A 18 -6.92 2.93 7.90
N THR A 19 -7.78 2.07 7.39
CA THR A 19 -7.44 1.10 6.34
C THR A 19 -6.98 1.73 5.02
N ASP A 20 -7.61 2.82 4.61
CA ASP A 20 -7.20 3.55 3.42
C ASP A 20 -5.87 4.26 3.61
N LYS A 21 -5.61 4.80 4.82
CA LYS A 21 -4.34 5.45 5.15
C LYS A 21 -3.19 4.46 5.09
N GLU A 22 -3.37 3.27 5.69
CA GLU A 22 -2.40 2.18 5.64
C GLU A 22 -2.12 1.76 4.19
N LEU A 23 -3.16 1.62 3.37
CA LEU A 23 -3.00 1.24 1.98
C LEU A 23 -2.25 2.30 1.15
N ILE A 24 -2.52 3.59 1.38
CA ILE A 24 -1.77 4.69 0.75
C ILE A 24 -0.30 4.65 1.18
N ALA A 25 -0.02 4.38 2.46
CA ALA A 25 1.34 4.27 2.96
C ALA A 25 2.11 3.15 2.25
N ILE A 26 1.47 1.99 2.06
CA ILE A 26 2.05 0.87 1.30
C ILE A 26 2.33 1.26 -0.14
N VAL A 27 1.36 1.83 -0.85
CA VAL A 27 1.53 2.24 -2.26
C VAL A 27 2.67 3.25 -2.41
N LYS A 28 2.74 4.26 -1.53
CA LYS A 28 3.84 5.26 -1.55
C LYS A 28 5.20 4.60 -1.26
N SER A 29 5.24 3.63 -0.37
CA SER A 29 6.47 2.91 -0.03
C SER A 29 6.94 2.04 -1.20
N VAL A 30 6.02 1.29 -1.84
CA VAL A 30 6.35 0.49 -3.02
C VAL A 30 6.78 1.37 -4.19
N ASP A 31 6.15 2.52 -4.40
CA ASP A 31 6.55 3.47 -5.44
C ASP A 31 7.97 4.03 -5.19
N HIS A 32 8.30 4.36 -3.94
CA HIS A 32 9.65 4.78 -3.55
C HIS A 32 10.69 3.66 -3.77
N PHE A 33 10.37 2.44 -3.36
CA PHE A 33 11.23 1.28 -3.52
C PHE A 33 11.08 0.59 -4.88
N ARG A 34 10.36 1.18 -5.84
CA ARG A 34 10.07 0.57 -7.14
C ARG A 34 11.34 0.11 -7.85
N HIS A 35 12.40 0.91 -7.77
CA HIS A 35 13.71 0.61 -8.34
C HIS A 35 14.39 -0.63 -7.71
N TYR A 36 14.07 -0.94 -6.45
CA TYR A 36 14.56 -2.11 -5.74
C TYR A 36 13.64 -3.33 -5.88
N LEU A 37 12.35 -3.10 -6.12
CA LEU A 37 11.30 -4.13 -6.11
C LEU A 37 10.94 -4.65 -7.51
N LEU A 38 11.22 -3.91 -8.59
CA LEU A 38 10.73 -4.18 -9.96
C LEU A 38 11.04 -5.58 -10.53
N SER A 39 11.99 -6.32 -9.95
CA SER A 39 12.40 -7.63 -10.44
C SER A 39 12.38 -8.71 -9.36
N LYS A 40 11.82 -8.41 -8.18
CA LYS A 40 11.84 -9.33 -7.04
C LYS A 40 10.46 -9.51 -6.45
N LYS A 41 10.08 -10.76 -6.22
CA LYS A 41 8.95 -11.09 -5.35
C LYS A 41 9.30 -10.63 -3.94
N PHE A 42 8.45 -9.78 -3.38
CA PHE A 42 8.62 -9.28 -2.01
C PHE A 42 7.44 -9.68 -1.15
N LEU A 43 7.70 -9.93 0.12
CA LEU A 43 6.67 -10.19 1.13
C LEU A 43 6.41 -8.91 1.91
N LEU A 44 5.22 -8.34 1.76
CA LEU A 44 4.77 -7.23 2.57
C LEU A 44 4.22 -7.74 3.90
N ARG A 45 4.81 -7.29 5.03
CA ARG A 45 4.27 -7.56 6.37
C ARG A 45 3.70 -6.26 6.93
N THR A 46 2.42 -6.26 7.24
CA THR A 46 1.72 -5.19 7.95
C THR A 46 1.11 -5.77 9.23
N ASP A 47 1.11 -5.02 10.32
CA ASP A 47 0.37 -5.38 11.54
C ASP A 47 -1.15 -5.22 11.36
N HIS A 48 -1.58 -4.54 10.28
CA HIS A 48 -2.96 -4.22 10.04
C HIS A 48 -3.74 -5.40 9.43
N ARG A 49 -4.37 -6.21 10.30
CA ARG A 49 -5.25 -7.34 9.91
C ARG A 49 -6.34 -6.99 8.90
N ALA A 50 -6.84 -5.75 8.92
CA ALA A 50 -7.87 -5.31 7.97
C ALA A 50 -7.35 -5.32 6.52
N LEU A 51 -6.04 -5.11 6.32
CA LEU A 51 -5.43 -5.17 5.00
C LEU A 51 -5.36 -6.61 4.47
N THR A 52 -5.05 -7.58 5.34
CA THR A 52 -5.12 -9.01 5.01
C THR A 52 -6.55 -9.43 4.68
N SER A 53 -7.51 -8.93 5.46
CA SER A 53 -8.93 -9.14 5.19
C SER A 53 -9.37 -8.52 3.86
N LEU A 54 -8.87 -7.33 3.49
CA LEU A 54 -9.16 -6.69 2.20
C LEU A 54 -8.59 -7.42 0.98
N TYR A 55 -7.46 -8.12 1.12
CA TYR A 55 -6.96 -8.99 0.05
C TYR A 55 -7.81 -10.26 -0.08
N THR A 56 -8.51 -10.66 0.99
CA THR A 56 -9.31 -11.89 1.06
C THR A 56 -10.78 -11.63 0.69
N CYS A 57 -11.38 -10.55 1.21
CA CYS A 57 -12.68 -10.02 0.81
C CYS A 57 -12.50 -9.25 -0.49
N LYS A 58 -13.17 -9.71 -1.57
CA LYS A 58 -13.21 -9.06 -2.90
C LYS A 58 -13.11 -7.54 -2.80
N LYS A 59 -12.07 -6.98 -3.44
CA LYS A 59 -11.74 -5.55 -3.49
C LYS A 59 -12.97 -4.70 -3.83
N THR A 60 -13.49 -3.96 -2.87
CA THR A 60 -14.79 -3.29 -2.99
C THR A 60 -14.71 -1.89 -3.61
N THR A 61 -13.56 -1.22 -3.57
CA THR A 61 -13.43 0.18 -4.00
C THR A 61 -12.54 0.30 -5.24
N THR A 62 -13.01 1.06 -6.25
CA THR A 62 -12.29 1.36 -7.51
C THR A 62 -10.86 1.85 -7.29
N ARG A 63 -10.61 2.57 -6.19
CA ARG A 63 -9.28 3.05 -5.81
C ARG A 63 -8.32 1.91 -5.44
N MET A 64 -8.80 0.90 -4.71
CA MET A 64 -7.99 -0.24 -4.30
C MET A 64 -7.65 -1.12 -5.50
N LEU A 65 -8.60 -1.32 -6.42
CA LEU A 65 -8.36 -1.99 -7.70
C LEU A 65 -7.28 -1.29 -8.53
N ARG A 66 -7.30 0.05 -8.59
CA ARG A 66 -6.26 0.82 -9.30
C ARG A 66 -4.87 0.61 -8.68
N TRP A 67 -4.79 0.58 -7.36
CA TRP A 67 -3.52 0.38 -6.66
C TRP A 67 -3.02 -1.05 -6.78
N ASP A 68 -3.93 -2.03 -6.75
CA ASP A 68 -3.61 -3.42 -6.98
C ASP A 68 -3.05 -3.66 -8.38
N LEU A 69 -3.70 -3.11 -9.41
CA LEU A 69 -3.18 -3.16 -10.78
C LEU A 69 -1.77 -2.56 -10.85
N ARG A 70 -1.53 -1.47 -10.11
CA ARG A 70 -0.21 -0.81 -10.05
C ARG A 70 0.84 -1.56 -9.23
N LEU A 71 0.42 -2.48 -8.36
CA LEU A 71 1.30 -3.39 -7.62
C LEU A 71 1.55 -4.71 -8.39
N GLN A 72 0.71 -5.01 -9.39
CA GLN A 72 0.88 -6.16 -10.28
C GLN A 72 1.79 -5.87 -11.49
N GLU A 73 2.03 -4.60 -11.83
CA GLU A 73 3.06 -4.16 -12.80
C GLU A 73 4.49 -4.39 -12.27
#